data_AF-A0A8U0I0G1-F1
#
_entry.id   AF-A0A8U0I0G1-F1
#
_cell.length_a   1.000
_cell.length_b   1.000
_cell.length_c   1.000
_cell.angle_alpha   90.00
_cell.angle_beta   90.00
_cell.angle_gamma   90.00
#
_symmetry.space_group_name_H-M   'P 1'
#
loop_
_entity.id
_entity.type
_entity.pdbx_description
1 polymer ?
#
loop_
_entity_poly.entity_id
_entity_poly.type
_entity_poly.pdbx_seq_one_letter_code
_entity_poly.pdbx_strand_id
1 'polypeptide(L)'
;MTDSDEAGRTSGWMNRRTMLKNAAAAGLVGAGLTGTASAAEWTEMTLCASGSETFSYRVEVSGAVKRGGTYQSDSWDEVGDDYVEGAVSQKRCDSFLFQGEITSHELEGPGQLKVDGEVVAESSGDGGDVGDEKREVTFCAAGDETFSYRVEVTGELMRGGSYQSDSSDEVGDDYAEGATAGGRCDSFIWTGEIADLQVDGPGTVKVDGEVVEDTTGNGDGSDGGDSGDGGSLPKMVTISSPDTDEQMNYVIEVTGDFRKLEPNEDGGAAVDLVSQAGDRVRVNGTVGKGNDKFAFSGDLIEVDIPSGVVVEVTDR
;
A
#
# COMPACT_ATOMS: atom_id res chain seq x y z
N MET A 1 -15.60 20.44 48.24
CA MET A 1 -14.24 20.26 48.79
C MET A 1 -13.82 18.83 48.54
N THR A 2 -13.22 18.59 47.39
CA THR A 2 -12.28 17.50 47.11
C THR A 2 -11.44 18.00 45.95
N ASP A 3 -10.22 18.35 46.30
CA ASP A 3 -9.10 18.77 45.47
C ASP A 3 -8.61 17.66 44.55
N SER A 4 -7.99 18.10 43.45
CA SER A 4 -6.84 17.53 42.74
C SER A 4 -6.90 16.10 42.18
N ASP A 5 -6.65 15.97 40.87
CA ASP A 5 -5.33 15.52 40.42
C ASP A 5 -5.12 15.83 38.93
N GLU A 6 -4.18 16.74 38.71
CA GLU A 6 -3.63 17.20 37.44
C GLU A 6 -2.48 16.24 37.07
N ALA A 7 -2.68 15.41 36.05
CA ALA A 7 -1.64 14.55 35.50
C ALA A 7 -1.29 15.02 34.08
N GLY A 8 -0.31 15.92 34.01
CA GLY A 8 0.37 16.28 32.77
C GLY A 8 1.09 15.08 32.19
N ARG A 9 0.62 14.62 31.02
CA ARG A 9 1.34 13.67 30.17
C ARG A 9 1.98 14.46 29.04
N THR A 10 3.27 14.70 29.16
CA THR A 10 4.12 15.16 28.06
C THR A 10 4.37 13.98 27.13
N SER A 11 3.64 13.87 26.02
CA SER A 11 3.93 12.93 24.94
C SER A 11 5.13 13.44 24.14
N GLY A 12 6.31 12.89 24.41
CA GLY A 12 7.50 13.07 23.58
C GLY A 12 7.36 12.27 22.29
N TRP A 13 6.77 12.90 21.27
CA TRP A 13 6.73 12.42 19.89
C TRP A 13 8.14 12.53 19.29
N MET A 14 8.67 11.43 18.77
CA MET A 14 9.93 11.44 18.01
C MET A 14 9.63 11.70 16.54
N ASN A 15 9.92 12.91 16.06
CA ASN A 15 9.77 13.28 14.64
C ASN A 15 10.67 12.40 13.75
N ARG A 16 10.04 11.69 12.80
CA ARG A 16 10.75 10.94 11.76
C ARG A 16 11.30 11.95 10.75
N ARG A 17 12.62 12.19 10.78
CA ARG A 17 13.32 13.02 9.80
C ARG A 17 13.37 12.31 8.45
N THR A 18 12.55 12.75 7.50
CA THR A 18 12.74 12.44 6.08
C THR A 18 13.97 13.19 5.59
N MET A 19 15.08 12.49 5.38
CA MET A 19 16.28 13.10 4.80
C MET A 19 16.14 13.21 3.28
N LEU A 20 15.70 14.37 2.79
CA LEU A 20 15.87 14.74 1.38
C LEU A 20 17.38 14.90 1.11
N LYS A 21 17.95 14.06 0.25
CA LYS A 21 19.35 14.18 -0.17
C LYS A 21 19.43 15.01 -1.44
N ASN A 22 19.46 16.34 -1.30
CA ASN A 22 19.76 17.22 -2.43
C ASN A 22 21.27 17.43 -2.56
N ALA A 23 21.84 16.83 -3.61
CA ALA A 23 23.26 16.92 -3.94
C ALA A 23 23.57 18.29 -4.61
N ALA A 24 23.91 19.30 -3.81
CA ALA A 24 24.46 20.55 -4.32
C ALA A 24 25.96 20.41 -4.64
N ALA A 25 26.31 20.38 -5.93
CA ALA A 25 27.68 20.38 -6.41
C ALA A 25 28.26 21.81 -6.40
N ALA A 26 28.99 22.17 -5.35
CA ALA A 26 29.73 23.44 -5.28
C ALA A 26 31.21 23.25 -5.69
N GLY A 27 31.56 23.66 -6.91
CA GLY A 27 32.96 23.78 -7.36
C GLY A 27 33.54 25.13 -6.94
N LEU A 28 34.63 25.12 -6.17
CA LEU A 28 35.23 26.31 -5.56
C LEU A 28 36.73 26.41 -5.92
N VAL A 29 37.11 27.39 -6.75
CA VAL A 29 38.51 27.85 -6.87
C VAL A 29 38.54 29.36 -7.15
N GLY A 30 39.05 30.14 -6.20
CA GLY A 30 39.37 31.56 -6.42
C GLY A 30 39.55 32.35 -5.13
N ALA A 31 40.81 32.51 -4.68
CA ALA A 31 41.16 33.27 -3.49
C ALA A 31 41.01 34.78 -3.71
N GLY A 32 40.02 35.39 -3.07
CA GLY A 32 39.85 36.84 -2.94
C GLY A 32 38.84 37.14 -1.85
N LEU A 33 39.29 37.67 -0.70
CA LEU A 33 38.43 38.10 0.40
C LEU A 33 37.68 39.39 0.02
N THR A 34 36.66 39.26 -0.81
CA THR A 34 35.55 40.22 -0.88
C THR A 34 34.39 39.54 -0.15
N GLY A 35 33.88 40.17 0.91
CA GLY A 35 32.69 39.68 1.61
C GLY A 35 31.50 39.73 0.66
N THR A 36 31.29 38.64 -0.08
CA THR A 36 30.05 38.38 -0.79
C THR A 36 28.99 38.21 0.29
N ALA A 37 28.20 39.25 0.52
CA ALA A 37 26.89 39.06 1.09
C ALA A 37 26.12 38.19 0.09
N SER A 38 26.20 36.87 0.24
CA SER A 38 25.31 35.96 -0.44
C SER A 38 23.93 36.32 0.09
N ALA A 39 23.16 37.06 -0.70
CA ALA A 39 21.75 37.22 -0.46
C ALA A 39 21.19 35.80 -0.44
N ALA A 40 20.84 35.32 0.75
CA ALA A 40 20.35 33.96 0.89
C ALA A 40 19.12 33.81 0.00
N GLU A 41 19.21 32.88 -0.94
CA GLU A 41 18.16 32.60 -1.91
C GLU A 41 16.92 32.13 -1.16
N TRP A 42 15.77 32.68 -1.54
CA TRP A 42 14.49 32.33 -0.96
C TRP A 42 13.78 31.39 -1.92
N THR A 43 13.31 30.27 -1.39
CA THR A 43 12.50 29.27 -2.09
C THR A 43 11.04 29.49 -1.75
N GLU A 44 10.13 29.30 -2.71
CA GLU A 44 8.71 29.38 -2.45
C GLU A 44 8.17 28.03 -1.99
N MET A 45 7.42 28.00 -0.89
CA MET A 45 6.52 26.90 -0.57
C MET A 45 5.06 27.33 -0.80
N THR A 46 4.23 26.41 -1.29
CA THR A 46 2.80 26.63 -1.52
C THR A 46 1.99 25.50 -0.92
N LEU A 47 0.97 25.85 -0.15
CA LEU A 47 0.08 24.92 0.54
C LEU A 47 -1.33 25.10 -0.01
N CYS A 48 -1.88 24.06 -0.67
CA CYS A 48 -3.16 24.14 -1.37
C CYS A 48 -4.13 23.10 -0.86
N ALA A 49 -5.37 23.48 -0.56
CA ALA A 49 -6.45 22.52 -0.37
C ALA A 49 -6.79 21.84 -1.72
N SER A 50 -7.01 20.53 -1.70
CA SER A 50 -7.43 19.76 -2.90
C SER A 50 -8.96 19.75 -3.07
N GLY A 51 -9.70 20.04 -1.99
CA GLY A 51 -11.17 19.97 -1.94
C GLY A 51 -11.86 21.18 -1.33
N SER A 52 -13.12 20.98 -0.94
CA SER A 52 -13.90 21.94 -0.15
C SER A 52 -13.60 21.87 1.35
N GLU A 53 -12.96 20.79 1.78
CA GLU A 53 -12.59 20.55 3.17
C GLU A 53 -11.43 21.45 3.60
N THR A 54 -11.23 21.52 4.91
CA THR A 54 -10.14 22.31 5.49
C THR A 54 -8.87 21.48 5.43
N PHE A 55 -7.81 22.08 4.90
CA PHE A 55 -6.45 21.59 4.90
C PHE A 55 -5.64 22.43 5.89
N SER A 56 -5.37 21.89 7.07
CA SER A 56 -4.46 22.47 8.07
C SER A 56 -3.03 22.00 7.82
N TYR A 57 -2.08 22.88 8.11
CA TYR A 57 -0.67 22.58 7.94
C TYR A 57 0.18 23.19 9.04
N ARG A 58 1.28 22.50 9.32
CA ARG A 58 2.44 23.01 10.06
C ARG A 58 3.69 22.57 9.32
N VAL A 59 4.57 23.49 8.95
CA VAL A 59 5.82 23.20 8.21
C VAL A 59 6.99 23.85 8.91
N GLU A 60 8.03 23.08 9.20
CA GLU A 60 9.29 23.54 9.77
C GLU A 60 10.41 23.52 8.72
N VAL A 61 11.29 24.51 8.75
CA VAL A 61 12.43 24.65 7.84
C VAL A 61 13.75 24.81 8.61
N SER A 62 14.88 24.55 7.97
CA SER A 62 16.21 24.70 8.59
C SER A 62 16.73 26.15 8.60
N GLY A 63 16.03 27.07 7.94
CA GLY A 63 16.40 28.49 7.84
C GLY A 63 15.25 29.42 8.23
N ALA A 64 15.32 30.67 7.75
CA ALA A 64 14.28 31.65 8.02
C ALA A 64 13.05 31.44 7.12
N VAL A 65 11.85 31.73 7.63
CA VAL A 65 10.61 31.76 6.83
C VAL A 65 9.92 33.12 6.96
N LYS A 66 9.20 33.54 5.91
CA LYS A 66 8.40 34.76 5.90
C LYS A 66 7.23 34.65 4.94
N ARG A 67 6.22 35.50 5.14
CA ARG A 67 5.10 35.66 4.19
C ARG A 67 5.59 36.17 2.83
N GLY A 68 5.02 35.65 1.75
CA GLY A 68 5.29 36.06 0.38
C GLY A 68 5.11 34.91 -0.61
N GLY A 69 5.34 35.18 -1.89
CA GLY A 69 5.17 34.19 -2.97
C GLY A 69 3.96 34.47 -3.84
N THR A 70 3.49 33.44 -4.52
CA THR A 70 2.44 33.46 -5.54
C THR A 70 1.05 33.68 -4.91
N TYR A 71 0.74 33.01 -3.81
CA TYR A 71 -0.55 33.11 -3.13
C TYR A 71 -0.44 33.88 -1.81
N GLN A 72 -1.41 34.75 -1.56
CA GLN A 72 -1.45 35.54 -0.33
C GLN A 72 -1.89 34.65 0.84
N SER A 73 -0.99 34.46 1.80
CA SER A 73 -1.30 33.81 3.08
C SER A 73 -2.23 34.67 3.94
N ASP A 74 -3.06 34.01 4.75
CA ASP A 74 -4.05 34.65 5.60
C ASP A 74 -3.42 35.32 6.82
N SER A 75 -4.01 36.41 7.29
CA SER A 75 -3.52 37.09 8.50
C SER A 75 -3.59 36.24 9.78
N TRP A 76 -4.31 35.13 9.73
CA TRP A 76 -4.47 34.19 10.84
C TRP A 76 -3.39 33.11 10.86
N ASP A 77 -2.63 32.94 9.78
CA ASP A 77 -1.51 32.00 9.78
C ASP A 77 -0.42 32.48 10.75
N GLU A 78 0.16 31.55 11.49
CA GLU A 78 1.32 31.80 12.31
C GLU A 78 2.58 31.63 11.47
N VAL A 79 3.48 32.61 11.56
CA VAL A 79 4.78 32.58 10.89
C VAL A 79 5.84 32.87 11.95
N GLY A 80 6.50 31.81 12.39
CA GLY A 80 7.63 31.88 13.30
C GLY A 80 8.93 32.23 12.58
N ASP A 81 10.04 32.11 13.30
CA ASP A 81 11.37 32.32 12.71
C ASP A 81 11.71 31.22 11.67
N ASP A 82 11.32 29.98 11.94
CA ASP A 82 11.66 28.76 11.19
C ASP A 82 10.46 27.83 10.92
N TYR A 83 9.23 28.30 11.14
CA TYR A 83 8.03 27.51 10.86
C TYR A 83 6.85 28.35 10.39
N VAL A 84 5.90 27.71 9.70
CA VAL A 84 4.60 28.27 9.35
C VAL A 84 3.50 27.31 9.76
N GLU A 85 2.38 27.85 10.24
CA GLU A 85 1.19 27.09 10.60
C GLU A 85 -0.06 27.84 10.12
N GLY A 86 -1.03 27.13 9.56
CA GLY A 86 -2.22 27.75 9.02
C GLY A 86 -3.21 26.75 8.46
N ALA A 87 -4.22 27.25 7.78
CA ALA A 87 -5.22 26.42 7.15
C ALA A 87 -5.84 27.07 5.91
N VAL A 88 -6.05 26.28 4.87
CA VAL A 88 -6.76 26.69 3.65
C VAL A 88 -7.96 25.78 3.40
N SER A 89 -8.94 26.25 2.64
CA SER A 89 -10.10 25.46 2.22
C SER A 89 -10.59 25.92 0.86
N GLN A 90 -11.60 25.25 0.29
CA GLN A 90 -12.24 25.67 -0.96
C GLN A 90 -11.24 25.82 -2.13
N LYS A 91 -10.27 24.90 -2.22
CA LYS A 91 -9.19 24.93 -3.22
C LYS A 91 -8.31 26.17 -3.19
N ARG A 92 -8.31 26.91 -2.07
CA ARG A 92 -7.41 28.04 -1.87
C ARG A 92 -6.01 27.54 -1.54
N CYS A 93 -5.03 28.40 -1.79
CA CYS A 93 -3.64 28.15 -1.47
C CYS A 93 -3.05 29.34 -0.70
N ASP A 94 -2.03 29.05 0.10
CA ASP A 94 -1.19 30.03 0.78
C ASP A 94 0.28 29.81 0.36
N SER A 95 1.03 30.90 0.15
CA SER A 95 2.46 30.84 -0.12
C SER A 95 3.29 31.48 0.99
N PHE A 96 4.49 30.91 1.17
CA PHE A 96 5.54 31.44 2.03
C PHE A 96 6.88 31.36 1.31
N LEU A 97 7.80 32.24 1.69
CA LEU A 97 9.18 32.21 1.24
C LEU A 97 10.05 31.70 2.38
N PHE A 98 10.89 30.71 2.14
CA PHE A 98 11.79 30.15 3.13
C PHE A 98 13.23 30.03 2.63
N GLN A 99 14.15 29.81 3.58
CA GLN A 99 15.56 29.50 3.34
C GLN A 99 15.88 28.12 3.89
N GLY A 100 16.88 27.46 3.30
CA GLY A 100 17.29 26.12 3.73
C GLY A 100 16.42 25.02 3.15
N GLU A 101 16.06 24.04 3.96
CA GLU A 101 15.31 22.83 3.57
C GLU A 101 14.13 22.63 4.52
N ILE A 102 13.07 21.99 4.04
CA ILE A 102 11.95 21.56 4.91
C ILE A 102 12.46 20.44 5.81
N THR A 103 12.34 20.60 7.12
CA THR A 103 12.82 19.66 8.13
C THR A 103 11.71 18.77 8.68
N SER A 104 10.47 19.26 8.67
CA SER A 104 9.27 18.53 9.11
C SER A 104 8.02 19.17 8.51
N HIS A 105 6.96 18.39 8.35
CA HIS A 105 5.62 18.88 8.04
C HIS A 105 4.56 18.00 8.70
N GLU A 106 3.46 18.62 9.09
CA GLU A 106 2.23 18.00 9.56
C GLU A 106 1.11 18.55 8.67
N LEU A 107 0.43 17.66 7.96
CA LEU A 107 -0.57 17.99 6.95
C LEU A 107 -1.86 17.25 7.31
N GLU A 108 -2.94 17.98 7.53
CA GLU A 108 -4.24 17.44 7.94
C GLU A 108 -5.33 17.93 6.99
N GLY A 109 -6.23 17.05 6.56
CA GLY A 109 -7.21 17.40 5.54
C GLY A 109 -6.68 17.25 4.11
N PRO A 110 -7.54 17.33 3.08
CA PRO A 110 -7.13 17.05 1.70
C PRO A 110 -6.35 18.23 1.12
N GLY A 111 -5.06 18.05 0.85
CA GLY A 111 -4.21 19.12 0.35
C GLY A 111 -2.84 18.69 -0.17
N GLN A 112 -2.06 19.68 -0.59
CA GLN A 112 -0.73 19.52 -1.18
C GLN A 112 0.23 20.58 -0.62
N LEU A 113 1.46 20.16 -0.34
CA LEU A 113 2.61 21.02 -0.11
C LEU A 113 3.53 20.98 -1.34
N LYS A 114 3.82 22.16 -1.90
CA LYS A 114 4.69 22.34 -3.06
C LYS A 114 5.90 23.19 -2.72
N VAL A 115 7.03 22.94 -3.39
CA VAL A 115 8.26 23.75 -3.31
C VAL A 115 8.64 24.16 -4.73
N ASP A 116 8.70 25.47 -4.99
CA ASP A 116 8.88 26.06 -6.32
C ASP A 116 7.95 25.46 -7.39
N GLY A 117 6.73 25.10 -6.99
CA GLY A 117 5.68 24.52 -7.84
C GLY A 117 5.71 22.99 -7.96
N GLU A 118 6.75 22.31 -7.46
CA GLU A 118 6.83 20.84 -7.42
C GLU A 118 6.17 20.29 -6.16
N VAL A 119 5.34 19.26 -6.29
CA VAL A 119 4.69 18.60 -5.14
C VAL A 119 5.73 17.82 -4.34
N VAL A 120 5.86 18.13 -3.05
CA VAL A 120 6.78 17.42 -2.15
C VAL A 120 6.05 16.58 -1.10
N ALA A 121 4.78 16.90 -0.80
CA ALA A 121 3.91 16.10 0.05
C ALA A 121 2.43 16.35 -0.29
N GLU A 122 1.59 15.36 -0.04
CA GLU A 122 0.14 15.42 -0.24
C GLU A 122 -0.55 14.74 0.95
N SER A 123 -1.76 15.20 1.27
CA SER A 123 -2.65 14.60 2.27
C SER A 123 -4.04 14.41 1.65
N SER A 124 -4.67 13.27 1.90
CA SER A 124 -5.95 12.84 1.31
C SER A 124 -7.17 13.31 2.09
N GLY A 125 -7.01 13.69 3.36
CA GLY A 125 -8.05 14.34 4.14
C GLY A 125 -8.87 13.48 5.07
N ASP A 126 -8.69 12.17 5.03
CA ASP A 126 -9.25 11.25 6.02
C ASP A 126 -8.36 11.22 7.26
N GLY A 127 -8.29 12.36 7.96
CA GLY A 127 -7.54 12.64 9.18
C GLY A 127 -7.94 11.77 10.38
N GLY A 128 -7.83 10.47 10.24
CA GLY A 128 -7.66 9.53 11.34
C GLY A 128 -6.18 9.49 11.68
N ASP A 129 -5.79 10.25 12.70
CA ASP A 129 -4.60 10.01 13.51
C ASP A 129 -4.74 8.66 14.24
N VAL A 130 -4.79 7.57 13.46
CA VAL A 130 -4.60 6.21 13.91
C VAL A 130 -3.17 5.91 13.54
N GLY A 131 -2.34 5.58 14.53
CA GLY A 131 -0.95 5.24 14.36
C GLY A 131 -0.74 3.93 13.59
N ASP A 132 -1.31 3.81 12.40
CA ASP A 132 -1.05 2.72 11.49
C ASP A 132 0.36 2.93 10.97
N GLU A 133 1.26 2.16 11.58
CA GLU A 133 2.63 2.02 11.13
C GLU A 133 2.61 1.77 9.62
N LYS A 134 3.17 2.72 8.85
CA LYS A 134 3.34 2.52 7.41
C LYS A 134 4.16 1.26 7.17
N ARG A 135 3.59 0.31 6.43
CA ARG A 135 4.20 -0.97 6.05
C ARG A 135 4.58 -0.95 4.58
N GLU A 136 5.48 -1.81 4.17
CA GLU A 136 5.92 -1.94 2.77
C GLU A 136 5.66 -3.33 2.21
N VAL A 137 4.97 -3.41 1.07
CA VAL A 137 4.74 -4.68 0.36
C VAL A 137 5.56 -4.65 -0.91
N THR A 138 6.29 -5.72 -1.18
CA THR A 138 7.19 -5.85 -2.33
C THR A 138 6.88 -7.11 -3.12
N PHE A 139 6.68 -6.95 -4.42
CA PHE A 139 6.42 -8.03 -5.37
C PHE A 139 7.64 -8.20 -6.26
N CYS A 140 8.25 -9.39 -6.28
CA CYS A 140 9.45 -9.65 -7.07
C CYS A 140 9.23 -10.85 -8.00
N ALA A 141 9.38 -10.65 -9.32
CA ALA A 141 9.40 -11.75 -10.28
C ALA A 141 10.64 -12.63 -10.08
N ALA A 142 10.50 -13.93 -10.32
CA ALA A 142 11.62 -14.85 -10.39
C ALA A 142 11.97 -15.17 -11.84
N GLY A 143 13.21 -14.85 -12.23
CA GLY A 143 13.69 -15.09 -13.59
C GLY A 143 13.00 -14.18 -14.62
N ASP A 144 12.84 -14.70 -15.83
CA ASP A 144 12.35 -13.94 -16.99
C ASP A 144 10.83 -14.01 -17.16
N GLU A 145 10.14 -14.83 -16.37
CA GLU A 145 8.70 -15.01 -16.42
C GLU A 145 7.96 -13.83 -15.79
N THR A 146 6.72 -13.62 -16.22
CA THR A 146 5.86 -12.56 -15.68
C THR A 146 5.28 -13.02 -14.34
N PHE A 147 5.36 -12.14 -13.35
CA PHE A 147 4.73 -12.25 -12.05
C PHE A 147 3.74 -11.11 -11.89
N SER A 148 2.45 -11.41 -12.00
CA SER A 148 1.36 -10.44 -11.81
C SER A 148 0.84 -10.49 -10.39
N TYR A 149 0.38 -9.35 -9.89
CA TYR A 149 -0.14 -9.21 -8.54
C TYR A 149 -1.35 -8.27 -8.50
N ARG A 150 -2.20 -8.51 -7.50
CA ARG A 150 -3.21 -7.59 -7.01
C ARG A 150 -3.22 -7.64 -5.48
N VAL A 151 -3.25 -6.49 -4.84
CA VAL A 151 -3.32 -6.36 -3.38
C VAL A 151 -4.36 -5.33 -3.01
N GLU A 152 -5.18 -5.65 -2.01
CA GLU A 152 -6.17 -4.74 -1.41
C GLU A 152 -5.87 -4.65 0.09
N VAL A 153 -6.01 -3.46 0.68
CA VAL A 153 -5.73 -3.21 2.10
C VAL A 153 -6.93 -2.54 2.77
N THR A 154 -7.01 -2.62 4.09
CA THR A 154 -8.08 -1.96 4.85
C THR A 154 -7.84 -0.47 5.08
N GLY A 155 -6.63 0.02 4.81
CA GLY A 155 -6.23 1.42 4.95
C GLY A 155 -5.88 2.04 3.60
N GLU A 156 -4.90 2.93 3.59
CA GLU A 156 -4.46 3.62 2.38
C GLU A 156 -3.29 2.87 1.75
N LEU A 157 -3.25 2.83 0.41
CA LEU A 157 -2.15 2.27 -0.38
C LEU A 157 -1.61 3.34 -1.33
N MET A 158 -0.29 3.47 -1.40
CA MET A 158 0.37 4.44 -2.28
C MET A 158 1.65 3.87 -2.88
N ARG A 159 2.04 4.41 -4.04
CA ARG A 159 3.34 4.11 -4.67
C ARG A 159 4.48 4.52 -3.75
N GLY A 160 5.50 3.68 -3.63
CA GLY A 160 6.71 3.97 -2.85
C GLY A 160 7.34 2.73 -2.23
N GLY A 161 8.36 2.91 -1.39
CA GLY A 161 9.07 1.81 -0.74
C GLY A 161 10.46 1.58 -1.32
N SER A 162 10.95 0.35 -1.19
CA SER A 162 12.32 -0.03 -1.56
C SER A 162 12.53 -0.13 -3.06
N TYR A 163 11.49 -0.48 -3.82
CA TYR A 163 11.52 -0.61 -5.26
C TYR A 163 10.49 0.30 -5.93
N GLN A 164 10.87 0.88 -7.07
CA GLN A 164 9.99 1.75 -7.83
C GLN A 164 9.02 0.91 -8.66
N SER A 165 7.73 1.00 -8.35
CA SER A 165 6.63 0.43 -9.17
C SER A 165 6.61 1.01 -10.59
N ASP A 166 6.23 0.20 -11.58
CA ASP A 166 6.12 0.61 -12.98
C ASP A 166 4.92 1.56 -13.18
N SER A 167 5.05 2.54 -14.07
CA SER A 167 3.98 3.53 -14.31
C SER A 167 2.73 2.94 -14.97
N SER A 168 2.80 1.69 -15.44
CA SER A 168 1.68 0.93 -15.99
C SER A 168 0.81 0.29 -14.91
N ASP A 169 1.32 0.18 -13.67
CA ASP A 169 0.55 -0.40 -12.56
C ASP A 169 -0.65 0.49 -12.23
N GLU A 170 -1.76 -0.12 -11.87
CA GLU A 170 -2.93 0.59 -11.36
C GLU A 170 -2.81 0.69 -9.84
N VAL A 171 -2.97 1.90 -9.30
CA VAL A 171 -2.90 2.16 -7.86
C VAL A 171 -4.08 3.05 -7.49
N GLY A 172 -5.02 2.48 -6.76
CA GLY A 172 -6.14 3.19 -6.15
C GLY A 172 -5.83 3.61 -4.72
N ASP A 173 -6.87 4.06 -4.02
CA ASP A 173 -6.73 4.54 -2.64
C ASP A 173 -6.42 3.38 -1.66
N ASP A 174 -6.91 2.17 -1.93
CA ASP A 174 -6.83 0.98 -1.07
C ASP A 174 -6.35 -0.29 -1.81
N TYR A 175 -5.90 -0.18 -3.06
CA TYR A 175 -5.43 -1.32 -3.83
C TYR A 175 -4.30 -0.98 -4.82
N ALA A 176 -3.53 -2.00 -5.19
CA ALA A 176 -2.62 -1.95 -6.33
C ALA A 176 -2.73 -3.22 -7.18
N GLU A 177 -2.61 -3.06 -8.49
CA GLU A 177 -2.58 -4.15 -9.46
C GLU A 177 -1.47 -3.89 -10.48
N GLY A 178 -0.64 -4.90 -10.76
CA GLY A 178 0.53 -4.73 -11.61
C GLY A 178 1.19 -6.04 -12.00
N ALA A 179 2.30 -5.93 -12.71
CA ALA A 179 3.10 -7.09 -13.09
C ALA A 179 4.57 -6.74 -13.27
N THR A 180 5.43 -7.62 -12.75
CA THR A 180 6.88 -7.55 -12.89
C THR A 180 7.42 -8.74 -13.69
N ALA A 181 8.61 -8.61 -14.26
CA ALA A 181 9.31 -9.65 -15.02
C ALA A 181 10.82 -9.36 -15.04
N GLY A 182 11.63 -10.37 -15.39
CA GLY A 182 13.08 -10.19 -15.54
C GLY A 182 13.80 -9.94 -14.21
N GLY A 183 13.31 -10.57 -13.13
CA GLY A 183 13.86 -10.40 -11.77
C GLY A 183 13.60 -9.04 -11.13
N ARG A 184 12.74 -8.20 -11.73
CA ARG A 184 12.38 -6.88 -11.19
C ARG A 184 11.43 -7.00 -10.00
N CYS A 185 11.36 -5.94 -9.22
CA CYS A 185 10.41 -5.83 -8.13
C CYS A 185 9.67 -4.50 -8.15
N ASP A 186 8.45 -4.50 -7.64
CA ASP A 186 7.64 -3.31 -7.36
C ASP A 186 7.36 -3.24 -5.85
N SER A 187 7.35 -2.02 -5.29
CA SER A 187 6.96 -1.80 -3.89
C SER A 187 5.82 -0.80 -3.77
N PHE A 188 5.03 -0.98 -2.72
CA PHE A 188 3.99 -0.06 -2.28
C PHE A 188 4.06 0.16 -0.78
N ILE A 189 3.70 1.36 -0.35
CA ILE A 189 3.56 1.71 1.06
C ILE A 189 2.08 1.70 1.40
N TRP A 190 1.72 1.12 2.54
CA TRP A 190 0.32 1.07 2.96
C TRP A 190 0.12 1.25 4.47
N THR A 191 -1.12 1.49 4.88
CA THR A 191 -1.58 1.50 6.28
C THR A 191 -2.70 0.47 6.49
N GLY A 192 -2.90 0.00 7.73
CA GLY A 192 -3.88 -1.04 8.04
C GLY A 192 -3.40 -2.46 7.73
N GLU A 193 -4.34 -3.35 7.39
CA GLU A 193 -4.12 -4.78 7.16
C GLU A 193 -4.29 -5.14 5.68
N ILE A 194 -3.60 -6.18 5.19
CA ILE A 194 -3.87 -6.73 3.85
C ILE A 194 -5.23 -7.44 3.89
N ALA A 195 -6.17 -6.97 3.09
CA ALA A 195 -7.52 -7.51 2.96
C ALA A 195 -7.59 -8.62 1.91
N ASP A 196 -6.87 -8.46 0.79
CA ASP A 196 -6.77 -9.44 -0.29
C ASP A 196 -5.37 -9.41 -0.93
N LEU A 197 -4.87 -10.58 -1.33
CA LEU A 197 -3.58 -10.73 -2.00
C LEU A 197 -3.68 -11.83 -3.07
N GLN A 198 -3.51 -11.43 -4.32
CA GLN A 198 -3.51 -12.32 -5.48
C GLN A 198 -2.17 -12.21 -6.19
N VAL A 199 -1.57 -13.36 -6.52
CA VAL A 199 -0.36 -13.42 -7.32
C VAL A 199 -0.44 -14.56 -8.33
N ASP A 200 0.15 -14.34 -9.50
CA ASP A 200 0.26 -15.36 -10.54
C ASP A 200 1.63 -15.30 -11.22
N GLY A 201 2.12 -16.45 -11.65
CA GLY A 201 3.48 -16.65 -12.13
C GLY A 201 4.52 -16.82 -11.02
N PRO A 202 5.81 -17.05 -11.38
CA PRO A 202 6.86 -17.32 -10.41
C PRO A 202 7.44 -16.03 -9.83
N GLY A 203 7.38 -15.89 -8.50
CA GLY A 203 7.85 -14.71 -7.81
C GLY A 203 7.78 -14.84 -6.28
N THR A 204 8.04 -13.74 -5.59
CA THR A 204 7.93 -13.65 -4.13
C THR A 204 7.20 -12.37 -3.74
N VAL A 205 6.40 -12.45 -2.69
CA VAL A 205 5.81 -11.29 -2.00
C VAL A 205 6.47 -11.14 -0.65
N LYS A 206 6.90 -9.92 -0.32
CA LYS A 206 7.46 -9.58 0.98
C LYS A 206 6.67 -8.47 1.64
N VAL A 207 6.50 -8.58 2.95
CA VAL A 207 5.94 -7.57 3.82
C VAL A 207 6.99 -7.15 4.81
N ASP A 208 7.37 -5.88 4.81
CA ASP A 208 8.42 -5.31 5.67
C ASP A 208 9.75 -6.08 5.56
N GLY A 209 10.02 -6.64 4.38
CA GLY A 209 11.21 -7.45 4.08
C GLY A 209 11.09 -8.95 4.39
N GLU A 210 10.03 -9.40 5.07
CA GLU A 210 9.77 -10.82 5.34
C GLU A 210 8.94 -11.45 4.22
N VAL A 211 9.34 -12.63 3.72
CA VAL A 211 8.61 -13.34 2.66
C VAL A 211 7.30 -13.88 3.23
N VAL A 212 6.18 -13.46 2.64
CA VAL A 212 4.83 -13.93 3.00
C VAL A 212 4.23 -14.86 1.95
N GLU A 213 4.72 -14.82 0.72
CA GLU A 213 4.31 -15.70 -0.38
C GLU A 213 5.52 -15.97 -1.30
N ASP A 214 5.70 -17.20 -1.76
CA ASP A 214 6.79 -17.62 -2.67
C ASP A 214 6.27 -18.65 -3.69
N THR A 215 6.12 -18.22 -4.94
CA THR A 215 5.63 -19.03 -6.06
C THR A 215 6.75 -19.46 -7.00
N THR A 216 8.03 -19.20 -6.65
CA THR A 216 9.19 -19.47 -7.52
C THR A 216 9.39 -20.95 -7.85
N GLY A 217 8.83 -21.85 -7.05
CA GLY A 217 8.86 -23.30 -7.26
C GLY A 217 7.80 -23.86 -8.23
N ASN A 218 6.83 -23.04 -8.65
CA ASN A 218 5.66 -23.54 -9.40
C ASN A 218 5.86 -23.61 -10.93
N GLY A 219 7.02 -23.18 -11.44
CA GLY A 219 7.27 -22.99 -12.88
C GLY A 219 7.62 -24.23 -13.71
N ASP A 220 7.74 -25.43 -13.14
CA ASP A 220 8.17 -26.61 -13.92
C ASP A 220 7.43 -27.89 -13.49
N GLY A 221 6.20 -28.06 -14.01
CA GLY A 221 5.45 -29.32 -14.13
C GLY A 221 5.86 -30.54 -13.29
N SER A 222 5.78 -30.45 -11.95
CA SER A 222 5.88 -31.58 -11.02
C SER A 222 4.83 -31.38 -9.94
N ASP A 223 3.71 -32.09 -9.89
CA ASP A 223 3.66 -33.51 -9.52
C ASP A 223 4.91 -34.00 -8.76
N GLY A 224 5.13 -33.44 -7.57
CA GLY A 224 6.00 -34.01 -6.52
C GLY A 224 7.21 -33.14 -6.18
N GLY A 225 7.49 -32.79 -4.93
CA GLY A 225 6.79 -33.09 -3.69
C GLY A 225 7.51 -32.43 -2.53
N ASP A 226 6.77 -31.75 -1.66
CA ASP A 226 7.23 -31.57 -0.29
C ASP A 226 7.17 -32.95 0.38
N SER A 227 8.33 -33.43 0.80
CA SER A 227 8.50 -34.69 1.55
C SER A 227 8.20 -34.49 3.05
N GLY A 228 7.36 -33.51 3.39
CA GLY A 228 6.70 -33.44 4.69
C GLY A 228 5.51 -34.39 4.69
N ASP A 229 5.78 -35.71 4.81
CA ASP A 229 4.79 -36.78 5.04
C ASP A 229 3.41 -36.42 4.47
N GLY A 230 3.36 -36.23 3.14
CA GLY A 230 2.19 -35.72 2.43
C GLY A 230 1.02 -36.61 2.78
N GLY A 231 0.23 -36.15 3.75
CA GLY A 231 -0.96 -36.83 4.19
C GLY A 231 -1.75 -37.10 2.93
N SER A 232 -2.12 -38.36 2.71
CA SER A 232 -3.03 -38.68 1.62
C SER A 232 -4.18 -37.67 1.69
N LEU A 233 -4.49 -37.01 0.58
CA LEU A 233 -5.70 -36.20 0.44
C LEU A 233 -6.77 -37.13 -0.12
N PRO A 234 -7.44 -37.96 0.71
CA PRO A 234 -8.30 -39.03 0.23
C PRO A 234 -9.60 -38.50 -0.38
N LYS A 235 -9.86 -37.19 -0.30
CA LYS A 235 -11.08 -36.59 -0.83
C LYS A 235 -10.75 -35.59 -1.90
N MET A 236 -11.65 -35.49 -2.86
CA MET A 236 -11.67 -34.49 -3.90
C MET A 236 -13.05 -33.84 -3.89
N VAL A 237 -13.10 -32.52 -3.98
CA VAL A 237 -14.32 -31.76 -4.19
C VAL A 237 -14.28 -31.17 -5.60
N THR A 238 -15.36 -31.36 -6.35
CA THR A 238 -15.61 -30.74 -7.64
C THR A 238 -16.75 -29.75 -7.48
N ILE A 239 -16.51 -28.49 -7.85
CA ILE A 239 -17.49 -27.41 -7.80
C ILE A 239 -17.81 -27.02 -9.23
N SER A 240 -19.10 -26.96 -9.56
CA SER A 240 -19.56 -26.78 -10.95
C SER A 240 -20.84 -25.96 -11.01
N SER A 241 -21.11 -25.34 -12.16
CA SER A 241 -22.43 -24.80 -12.47
C SER A 241 -23.00 -25.35 -13.78
N PRO A 242 -23.64 -26.54 -13.75
CA PRO A 242 -24.06 -27.22 -14.98
C PRO A 242 -25.20 -26.51 -15.73
N ASP A 243 -25.95 -25.64 -15.05
CA ASP A 243 -27.17 -25.03 -15.57
C ASP A 243 -26.99 -23.59 -16.05
N THR A 244 -25.81 -22.97 -15.87
CA THR A 244 -25.55 -21.61 -16.32
C THR A 244 -24.09 -21.38 -16.70
N ASP A 245 -23.87 -20.48 -17.67
CA ASP A 245 -22.54 -19.95 -18.01
C ASP A 245 -22.22 -18.67 -17.19
N GLU A 246 -23.16 -18.19 -16.35
CA GLU A 246 -22.95 -17.04 -15.47
C GLU A 246 -22.01 -17.41 -14.32
N GLN A 247 -21.08 -16.52 -14.01
CA GLN A 247 -20.17 -16.66 -12.88
C GLN A 247 -20.93 -16.60 -11.56
N MET A 248 -20.72 -17.59 -10.70
CA MET A 248 -21.30 -17.68 -9.36
C MET A 248 -20.22 -17.85 -8.31
N ASN A 249 -20.28 -16.99 -7.30
CA ASN A 249 -19.36 -17.05 -6.17
C ASN A 249 -19.77 -18.17 -5.23
N TYR A 250 -18.80 -18.90 -4.69
CA TYR A 250 -19.01 -19.91 -3.67
C TYR A 250 -17.98 -19.77 -2.56
N VAL A 251 -18.36 -20.19 -1.36
CA VAL A 251 -17.46 -20.28 -0.21
C VAL A 251 -17.54 -21.68 0.40
N ILE A 252 -16.40 -22.35 0.43
CA ILE A 252 -16.21 -23.60 1.17
C ILE A 252 -15.11 -23.45 2.22
N GLU A 253 -15.18 -24.27 3.25
CA GLU A 253 -14.08 -24.50 4.17
C GLU A 253 -13.76 -25.99 4.18
N VAL A 254 -12.49 -26.34 4.31
CA VAL A 254 -12.06 -27.71 4.61
C VAL A 254 -11.27 -27.72 5.91
N THR A 255 -11.39 -28.80 6.67
CA THR A 255 -10.49 -29.07 7.78
C THR A 255 -9.29 -29.86 7.29
N GLY A 256 -8.12 -29.64 7.88
CA GLY A 256 -6.91 -30.36 7.48
C GLY A 256 -6.24 -29.80 6.22
N ASP A 257 -5.56 -30.67 5.49
CA ASP A 257 -4.72 -30.29 4.36
C ASP A 257 -5.56 -30.04 3.12
N PHE A 258 -5.13 -29.09 2.29
CA PHE A 258 -5.83 -28.67 1.10
C PHE A 258 -4.86 -28.46 -0.05
N ARG A 259 -5.27 -28.81 -1.27
CA ARG A 259 -4.50 -28.61 -2.48
C ARG A 259 -5.41 -28.40 -3.68
N LYS A 260 -5.21 -27.31 -4.42
CA LYS A 260 -5.85 -27.10 -5.72
C LYS A 260 -5.32 -28.10 -6.74
N LEU A 261 -6.21 -28.77 -7.48
CA LEU A 261 -5.81 -29.83 -8.42
C LEU A 261 -5.63 -29.31 -9.85
N GLU A 262 -6.40 -28.31 -10.26
CA GLU A 262 -6.30 -27.73 -11.59
C GLU A 262 -6.50 -26.21 -11.49
N PRO A 263 -5.65 -25.39 -12.14
CA PRO A 263 -5.91 -23.97 -12.25
C PRO A 263 -7.03 -23.73 -13.28
N ASN A 264 -8.24 -23.42 -12.78
CA ASN A 264 -9.35 -22.75 -13.45
C ASN A 264 -9.58 -23.19 -14.91
N GLU A 265 -10.25 -24.34 -15.11
CA GLU A 265 -10.81 -24.67 -16.44
C GLU A 265 -12.01 -23.75 -16.81
N ASP A 266 -12.44 -22.95 -15.84
CA ASP A 266 -13.45 -21.91 -15.93
C ASP A 266 -12.95 -20.77 -16.81
N GLY A 267 -13.29 -20.82 -18.10
CA GLY A 267 -12.95 -19.74 -19.02
C GLY A 267 -13.46 -18.39 -18.51
N GLY A 268 -12.56 -17.43 -18.27
CA GLY A 268 -12.90 -16.06 -17.85
C GLY A 268 -12.15 -15.60 -16.59
N ALA A 269 -12.70 -14.60 -15.91
CA ALA A 269 -12.17 -14.03 -14.66
C ALA A 269 -12.53 -14.87 -13.42
N ALA A 270 -12.64 -16.20 -13.56
CA ALA A 270 -12.87 -17.08 -12.41
C ALA A 270 -11.60 -17.11 -11.56
N VAL A 271 -11.74 -16.83 -10.27
CA VAL A 271 -10.63 -16.75 -9.30
C VAL A 271 -11.02 -17.55 -8.06
N ASP A 272 -10.11 -18.37 -7.56
CA ASP A 272 -10.24 -19.08 -6.28
C ASP A 272 -9.25 -18.51 -5.27
N LEU A 273 -9.77 -17.84 -4.26
CA LEU A 273 -9.00 -17.31 -3.14
C LEU A 273 -8.92 -18.36 -2.05
N VAL A 274 -7.70 -18.79 -1.73
CA VAL A 274 -7.44 -19.78 -0.69
C VAL A 274 -6.79 -19.06 0.50
N SER A 275 -7.45 -19.09 1.65
CA SER A 275 -6.91 -18.54 2.90
C SER A 275 -6.88 -19.60 3.99
N GLN A 276 -5.83 -19.60 4.82
CA GLN A 276 -5.72 -20.52 5.94
C GLN A 276 -5.94 -19.78 7.27
N ALA A 277 -6.86 -20.28 8.08
CA ALA A 277 -7.18 -19.75 9.40
C ALA A 277 -7.17 -20.88 10.43
N GLY A 278 -6.02 -21.08 11.09
CA GLY A 278 -5.83 -22.17 12.05
C GLY A 278 -5.75 -23.53 11.35
N ASP A 279 -6.61 -24.47 11.77
CA ASP A 279 -6.70 -25.83 11.22
C ASP A 279 -7.66 -25.96 10.03
N ARG A 280 -8.11 -24.81 9.50
CA ARG A 280 -9.05 -24.73 8.38
C ARG A 280 -8.47 -23.97 7.21
N VAL A 281 -8.87 -24.40 6.03
CA VAL A 281 -8.62 -23.70 4.78
C VAL A 281 -9.96 -23.26 4.22
N ARG A 282 -10.10 -21.96 3.97
CA ARG A 282 -11.28 -21.35 3.36
C ARG A 282 -10.98 -21.05 1.91
N VAL A 283 -11.91 -21.44 1.03
CA VAL A 283 -11.87 -21.14 -0.40
C VAL A 283 -13.03 -20.23 -0.71
N ASN A 284 -12.75 -19.06 -1.27
CA ASN A 284 -13.73 -18.17 -1.85
C ASN A 284 -13.48 -18.14 -3.36
N GLY A 285 -14.30 -18.89 -4.10
CA GLY A 285 -14.09 -19.12 -5.52
C GLY A 285 -15.25 -18.63 -6.38
N THR A 286 -15.04 -18.65 -7.69
CA THR A 286 -16.06 -18.30 -8.68
C THR A 286 -16.13 -19.37 -9.73
N VAL A 287 -17.29 -20.03 -9.88
CA VAL A 287 -17.49 -21.07 -10.88
C VAL A 287 -18.43 -20.62 -11.99
N GLY A 288 -18.14 -20.98 -13.23
CA GLY A 288 -18.96 -20.72 -14.41
C GLY A 288 -19.09 -21.95 -15.31
N LYS A 289 -18.63 -21.83 -16.56
CA LYS A 289 -18.71 -22.90 -17.58
C LYS A 289 -17.75 -24.09 -17.34
N GLY A 290 -16.89 -24.02 -16.33
CA GLY A 290 -15.92 -25.04 -15.98
C GLY A 290 -16.25 -25.76 -14.68
N ASN A 291 -15.24 -26.42 -14.13
CA ASN A 291 -15.32 -26.98 -12.78
C ASN A 291 -14.03 -26.66 -12.03
N ASP A 292 -14.18 -26.27 -10.77
CA ASP A 292 -13.05 -26.17 -9.86
C ASP A 292 -12.86 -27.50 -9.13
N LYS A 293 -11.60 -27.95 -9.05
CA LYS A 293 -11.25 -29.22 -8.41
C LYS A 293 -10.21 -29.01 -7.33
N PHE A 294 -10.53 -29.49 -6.13
CA PHE A 294 -9.65 -29.41 -4.98
C PHE A 294 -9.50 -30.79 -4.33
N ALA A 295 -8.28 -31.13 -3.93
CA ALA A 295 -8.00 -32.27 -3.06
C ALA A 295 -7.87 -31.79 -1.62
N PHE A 296 -8.43 -32.56 -0.69
CA PHE A 296 -8.37 -32.22 0.72
C PHE A 296 -8.33 -33.48 1.60
N SER A 297 -7.85 -33.31 2.84
CA SER A 297 -8.08 -34.24 3.94
C SER A 297 -9.19 -33.69 4.85
N GLY A 298 -9.60 -34.40 5.90
CA GLY A 298 -10.64 -33.91 6.81
C GLY A 298 -12.05 -33.82 6.20
N ASP A 299 -12.80 -32.80 6.60
CA ASP A 299 -14.22 -32.61 6.28
C ASP A 299 -14.44 -31.33 5.46
N LEU A 300 -15.33 -31.41 4.47
CA LEU A 300 -15.82 -30.25 3.71
C LEU A 300 -16.97 -29.60 4.48
N ILE A 301 -16.89 -28.28 4.63
CA ILE A 301 -17.89 -27.42 5.24
C ILE A 301 -18.36 -26.46 4.14
N GLU A 302 -19.62 -26.60 3.73
CA GLU A 302 -20.27 -25.64 2.83
C GLU A 302 -20.65 -24.40 3.65
N VAL A 303 -20.09 -23.24 3.28
CA VAL A 303 -20.33 -21.98 3.99
C VAL A 303 -21.37 -21.14 3.25
N ASP A 304 -21.17 -20.92 1.95
CA ASP A 304 -22.09 -20.17 1.09
C ASP A 304 -22.07 -20.73 -0.32
N ILE A 305 -23.08 -21.54 -0.66
CA ILE A 305 -23.23 -22.18 -1.97
C ILE A 305 -24.54 -21.72 -2.59
N PRO A 306 -24.52 -20.93 -3.69
CA PRO A 306 -25.74 -20.50 -4.36
C PRO A 306 -26.44 -21.68 -5.03
N SER A 307 -27.76 -21.58 -5.24
CA SER A 307 -28.59 -22.71 -5.70
C SER A 307 -28.26 -23.25 -7.10
N GLY A 308 -27.44 -22.54 -7.88
CA GLY A 308 -26.97 -22.98 -9.21
C GLY A 308 -25.58 -23.64 -9.19
N VAL A 309 -24.94 -23.74 -8.02
CA VAL A 309 -23.65 -24.39 -7.83
C VAL A 309 -23.85 -25.78 -7.27
N VAL A 310 -23.18 -26.76 -7.87
CA VAL A 310 -23.18 -28.16 -7.46
C VAL A 310 -21.80 -28.48 -6.90
N VAL A 311 -21.80 -29.00 -5.67
CA VAL A 311 -20.60 -29.44 -4.95
C VAL A 311 -20.64 -30.97 -4.84
N GLU A 312 -19.69 -31.64 -5.47
CA GLU A 312 -19.57 -33.10 -5.44
C GLU A 312 -18.28 -33.52 -4.73
N VAL A 313 -18.40 -34.34 -3.68
CA VAL A 313 -17.25 -34.89 -2.95
C VAL A 313 -17.08 -36.36 -3.30
N THR A 314 -15.88 -36.74 -3.73
CA THR A 314 -15.51 -38.12 -4.07
C THR A 314 -14.26 -38.55 -3.30
N ASP A 315 -14.20 -39.82 -2.90
CA ASP A 315 -12.97 -40.43 -2.40
C ASP A 315 -11.97 -40.64 -3.54
N ARG A 316 -10.67 -40.55 -3.26
CA ARG A 316 -9.56 -40.59 -4.20
C ARG A 316 -8.57 -41.72 -3.92
#